data_AF-A0A1A8GQ48-F1
#
_entry.id   AF-A0A1A8GQ48-F1
#
_cell.length_a   1.000
_cell.length_b   1.000
_cell.length_c   1.000
_cell.angle_alpha   90.00
_cell.angle_beta   90.00
_cell.angle_gamma   90.00
#
_symmetry.space_group_name_H-M   'P 1'
#
loop_
_entity.id
_entity.type
_entity.pdbx_description
1 polymer ?
#
loop_
_entity_poly.entity_id
_entity_poly.type
_entity_poly.pdbx_seq_one_letter_code
_entity_poly.pdbx_strand_id
1 'polypeptide(L)'
;MRQYGECLHDCPAGYFGIRSPEISMCSRCRIENCESCFDKDFCTKCKSGFYLHKGRCFDKCPEGFAPLEDIMECGEGCEVGQWSEWGACTRRNKTCGFKWGLETRTRHIVKKPPKDTIPCPTIAESRLCKMAMRHCRKGGSGKHRSK
;
A
#
# COMPACT_ATOMS: atom_id res chain seq x y z
N MET A 1 -29.82 -10.16 -36.41
CA MET A 1 -29.60 -8.98 -35.54
C MET A 1 -28.62 -8.07 -36.25
N ARG A 2 -28.88 -6.75 -36.33
CA ARG A 2 -27.98 -5.78 -37.00
C ARG A 2 -27.26 -4.95 -35.94
N GLN A 3 -25.96 -4.75 -36.12
CA GLN A 3 -25.20 -3.72 -35.41
C GLN A 3 -25.04 -2.53 -36.36
N TYR A 4 -25.26 -1.32 -35.86
CA TYR A 4 -25.02 -0.07 -36.58
C TYR A 4 -24.05 0.78 -35.74
N GLY A 5 -23.17 1.52 -36.42
CA GLY A 5 -22.27 2.48 -35.78
C GLY A 5 -22.95 3.83 -35.62
N GLU A 6 -22.74 4.49 -34.48
CA GLU A 6 -23.24 5.84 -34.19
C GLU A 6 -22.07 6.73 -33.77
N CYS A 7 -22.03 7.95 -34.30
CA CYS A 7 -21.05 8.95 -33.90
C CYS A 7 -21.65 9.81 -32.80
N LEU A 8 -21.07 9.73 -31.60
CA LEU A 8 -21.50 10.47 -30.42
C LEU A 8 -20.43 11.50 -30.03
N HIS A 9 -20.86 12.59 -29.39
CA HIS A 9 -19.94 13.58 -28.82
C HIS A 9 -19.16 13.01 -27.62
N ASP A 10 -19.85 12.23 -26.78
CA ASP A 10 -19.29 11.56 -25.61
C ASP A 10 -19.74 10.10 -25.57
N CYS A 11 -18.91 9.23 -24.98
CA CYS A 11 -19.26 7.83 -24.84
C CYS A 11 -20.39 7.65 -23.82
N PRO A 12 -21.35 6.74 -24.09
CA PRO A 12 -22.45 6.47 -23.17
C PRO A 12 -21.96 5.82 -21.87
N ALA A 13 -22.81 5.83 -20.84
CA ALA A 13 -22.50 5.23 -19.54
C ALA A 13 -22.05 3.76 -19.67
N GLY A 14 -20.97 3.40 -18.98
CA GLY A 14 -20.34 2.08 -19.09
C GLY A 14 -19.42 1.91 -20.30
N TYR A 15 -19.10 2.98 -21.03
CA TYR A 15 -18.09 3.01 -22.08
C TYR A 15 -17.05 4.12 -21.81
N PHE A 16 -15.82 3.90 -22.24
CA PHE A 16 -14.73 4.88 -22.20
C PHE A 16 -14.22 5.16 -23.61
N GLY A 17 -13.78 6.40 -23.84
CA GLY A 17 -13.28 6.83 -25.15
C GLY A 17 -11.82 6.43 -25.36
N ILE A 18 -11.55 5.74 -26.46
CA ILE A 18 -10.21 5.46 -26.96
C ILE A 18 -9.93 6.44 -28.10
N ARG A 19 -8.95 7.34 -27.92
CA ARG A 19 -8.51 8.27 -28.96
C ARG A 19 -7.45 7.60 -29.82
N SER A 20 -7.77 7.38 -31.09
CA SER A 20 -6.79 6.98 -32.11
C SER A 20 -6.60 8.12 -33.13
N PRO A 21 -5.47 8.17 -33.85
CA PRO A 21 -5.20 9.21 -34.84
C PRO A 21 -6.25 9.30 -35.97
N GLU A 22 -6.95 8.20 -36.23
CA GLU A 22 -7.91 8.08 -37.32
C GLU A 22 -9.36 8.26 -36.85
N ILE A 23 -9.73 7.63 -35.73
CA ILE A 23 -11.08 7.68 -35.19
C ILE A 23 -11.07 7.51 -33.67
N SER A 24 -11.93 8.24 -32.97
CA SER A 24 -12.20 8.00 -31.56
C SER A 24 -13.31 6.97 -31.42
N MET A 25 -13.10 5.92 -30.64
CA MET A 25 -14.08 4.85 -30.45
C MET A 25 -14.47 4.69 -28.98
N CYS A 26 -15.71 4.30 -28.73
CA CYS A 26 -16.18 3.97 -27.40
C CYS A 26 -15.98 2.47 -27.14
N SER A 27 -15.17 2.15 -26.14
CA SER A 27 -14.95 0.77 -25.69
C SER A 27 -15.68 0.52 -24.38
N ARG A 28 -16.25 -0.68 -24.24
CA ARG A 28 -17.03 -1.03 -23.06
C ARG A 28 -16.13 -1.17 -21.84
N CYS A 29 -16.57 -0.61 -20.72
CA CYS A 29 -15.97 -0.80 -19.41
C CYS A 29 -16.10 -2.26 -18.97
N ARG A 30 -14.97 -2.90 -18.63
CA ARG A 30 -14.94 -4.31 -18.19
C ARG A 30 -14.53 -4.49 -16.74
N ILE A 31 -14.34 -3.40 -16.00
CA ILE A 31 -13.94 -3.43 -14.59
C ILE A 31 -15.14 -3.86 -13.75
N GLU A 32 -14.93 -4.84 -12.86
CA GLU A 32 -15.99 -5.32 -11.97
C GLU A 32 -16.45 -4.23 -11.00
N ASN A 33 -17.77 -4.16 -10.78
CA ASN A 33 -18.42 -3.19 -9.90
C ASN A 33 -18.14 -1.72 -10.24
N CYS A 34 -17.68 -1.44 -11.46
CA CYS A 34 -17.46 -0.09 -11.96
C CYS A 34 -18.70 0.46 -12.68
N GLU A 35 -19.05 1.71 -12.39
CA GLU A 35 -20.12 2.48 -13.06
C GLU A 35 -19.54 3.28 -14.23
N SER A 36 -18.37 3.90 -14.05
CA SER A 36 -17.67 4.68 -15.08
C SER A 36 -16.17 4.45 -14.96
N CYS A 37 -15.50 4.23 -16.09
CA CYS A 37 -14.06 4.07 -16.16
C CYS A 37 -13.42 5.07 -17.13
N PHE A 38 -12.18 5.42 -16.82
CA PHE A 38 -11.34 6.27 -17.66
C PHE A 38 -10.68 5.47 -18.77
N ASP A 39 -10.21 4.27 -18.44
CA ASP A 39 -9.61 3.33 -19.38
C ASP A 39 -10.00 1.88 -19.05
N LYS A 40 -9.31 0.91 -19.66
CA LYS A 40 -9.58 -0.52 -19.47
C LYS A 40 -9.28 -1.05 -18.05
N ASP A 41 -8.39 -0.38 -17.31
CA ASP A 41 -7.85 -0.80 -16.02
C ASP A 41 -8.17 0.19 -14.87
N PHE A 42 -8.68 1.38 -15.21
CA PHE A 42 -8.91 2.48 -14.28
C PHE A 42 -10.38 2.89 -14.21
N CYS A 43 -11.04 2.51 -13.13
CA CYS A 43 -12.37 2.96 -12.75
C CYS A 43 -12.31 4.36 -12.11
N THR A 44 -13.23 5.24 -12.50
CA THR A 44 -13.38 6.58 -11.90
C THR A 44 -14.57 6.66 -10.96
N LYS A 45 -15.57 5.79 -11.14
CA LYS A 45 -16.75 5.73 -10.27
C LYS A 45 -17.21 4.30 -10.08
N CYS A 46 -17.26 3.86 -8.83
CA CYS A 46 -17.77 2.54 -8.46
C CYS A 46 -19.30 2.56 -8.32
N LYS A 47 -19.92 1.38 -8.47
CA LYS A 47 -21.33 1.19 -8.15
C LYS A 47 -21.57 1.42 -6.66
N SER A 48 -22.81 1.77 -6.31
CA SER A 48 -23.25 1.94 -4.92
C SER A 48 -22.89 0.72 -4.05
N GLY A 49 -22.26 0.95 -2.90
CA GLY A 49 -21.83 -0.10 -1.97
C GLY A 49 -20.42 -0.64 -2.20
N PHE A 50 -19.68 -0.08 -3.17
CA PHE A 50 -18.27 -0.40 -3.42
C PHE A 50 -17.39 0.83 -3.24
N TYR A 51 -16.18 0.62 -2.73
CA TYR A 51 -15.17 1.64 -2.50
C TYR A 51 -14.12 1.62 -3.60
N LEU A 52 -13.80 2.80 -4.14
CA LEU A 52 -12.75 2.95 -5.14
C LEU A 52 -11.37 2.94 -4.48
N HIS A 53 -10.48 2.08 -5.00
CA HIS A 53 -9.08 2.00 -4.58
C HIS A 53 -8.18 1.71 -5.79
N LYS A 54 -7.26 2.64 -6.09
CA LYS A 54 -6.28 2.51 -7.20
C LYS A 54 -6.93 2.11 -8.54
N GLY A 55 -8.07 2.72 -8.88
CA GLY A 55 -8.78 2.44 -10.13
C GLY A 55 -9.62 1.16 -10.13
N ARG A 56 -9.80 0.48 -8.99
CA ARG A 56 -10.67 -0.70 -8.88
C ARG A 56 -11.67 -0.57 -7.74
N CYS A 57 -12.76 -1.30 -7.84
CA CYS A 57 -13.87 -1.26 -6.89
C CYS A 57 -13.86 -2.48 -5.99
N PHE A 58 -13.93 -2.25 -4.67
CA PHE A 58 -13.91 -3.30 -3.66
C PHE A 58 -15.11 -3.17 -2.71
N ASP A 59 -15.63 -4.29 -2.24
CA ASP A 59 -16.68 -4.33 -1.20
C ASP A 59 -16.13 -3.88 0.16
N LYS A 60 -14.86 -4.19 0.44
CA LYS A 60 -14.11 -3.79 1.63
C LYS A 60 -12.74 -3.26 1.24
N CYS A 61 -12.28 -2.23 1.94
CA CYS A 61 -10.96 -1.68 1.69
C CYS A 61 -9.83 -2.66 2.03
N PRO A 62 -8.76 -2.68 1.23
CA PRO A 62 -7.60 -3.52 1.48
C PRO A 62 -6.83 -3.09 2.74
N GLU A 63 -5.95 -3.97 3.22
CA GLU A 63 -5.19 -3.75 4.46
C GLU A 63 -4.41 -2.42 4.44
N GLY A 64 -4.53 -1.65 5.52
CA GLY A 64 -3.93 -0.32 5.65
C GLY A 64 -4.80 0.83 5.13
N PHE A 65 -5.94 0.55 4.50
CA PHE A 65 -6.89 1.54 4.01
C PHE A 65 -8.25 1.42 4.73
N ALA A 66 -8.94 2.54 4.86
CA ALA A 66 -10.25 2.64 5.48
C ALA A 66 -11.30 3.15 4.47
N PRO A 67 -12.56 2.68 4.59
CA PRO A 67 -13.66 3.20 3.80
C PRO A 67 -13.97 4.64 4.21
N LEU A 68 -13.92 5.57 3.25
CA LEU A 68 -14.36 6.94 3.41
C LEU A 68 -15.78 7.07 2.86
N GLU A 69 -16.77 7.08 3.76
CA GLU A 69 -18.20 7.10 3.41
C GLU A 69 -18.59 8.35 2.61
N ASP A 70 -17.95 9.50 2.89
CA ASP A 70 -18.26 10.79 2.24
C ASP A 70 -17.91 10.83 0.75
N ILE A 71 -16.91 10.05 0.33
CA ILE A 71 -16.37 10.05 -1.04
C ILE A 71 -16.37 8.68 -1.72
N MET A 72 -16.83 7.61 -1.03
CA MET A 72 -16.88 6.23 -1.53
C MET A 72 -15.52 5.72 -2.04
N GLU A 73 -14.46 6.07 -1.32
CA GLU A 73 -13.07 5.72 -1.66
C GLU A 73 -12.38 5.05 -0.47
N CYS A 74 -11.36 4.25 -0.77
CA CYS A 74 -10.46 3.71 0.24
C CYS A 74 -9.31 4.69 0.50
N GLY A 75 -9.43 5.47 1.57
CA GLY A 75 -8.39 6.39 2.03
C GLY A 75 -7.46 5.76 3.06
N GLU A 76 -6.34 6.42 3.35
CA GLU A 76 -5.50 6.04 4.47
C GLU A 76 -6.25 6.34 5.78
N GLY A 77 -6.66 5.29 6.50
CA GLY A 77 -7.43 5.44 7.74
C GLY A 77 -6.61 6.00 8.91
N CYS A 78 -5.29 5.92 8.82
CA CYS A 78 -4.38 6.49 9.81
C CYS A 78 -3.27 7.24 9.09
N GLU A 79 -3.09 8.52 9.44
CA GLU A 79 -1.89 9.25 9.03
C GLU A 79 -0.73 8.73 9.89
N VAL A 80 0.29 8.20 9.22
CA VAL A 80 1.49 7.68 9.87
C VAL A 80 2.66 8.64 9.64
N GLY A 81 3.49 8.77 10.66
CA GLY A 81 4.67 9.64 10.62
C GLY A 81 5.77 9.05 9.76
N GLN A 82 6.86 9.82 9.62
CA GLN A 82 8.07 9.34 8.96
C GLN A 82 8.64 8.12 9.70
N TRP A 83 9.23 7.21 8.91
CA TRP A 83 10.00 6.10 9.44
C TRP A 83 11.23 6.61 10.19
N SER A 84 11.56 5.95 11.29
CA SER A 84 12.88 6.09 11.91
C SER A 84 13.97 5.60 10.97
N GLU A 85 15.20 5.99 11.27
CA GLU A 85 16.39 5.31 10.76
C GLU A 85 16.34 3.81 11.10
N TRP A 86 17.00 3.01 10.26
CA TRP A 86 17.14 1.58 10.51
C TRP A 86 17.95 1.34 11.77
N GLY A 87 17.40 0.51 12.68
CA GLY A 87 18.13 0.07 13.86
C GLY A 87 19.35 -0.78 13.50
N ALA A 88 20.20 -1.07 14.50
CA ALA A 88 21.39 -1.88 14.27
C ALA A 88 21.05 -3.28 13.74
N CYS A 89 21.76 -3.70 12.70
CA CYS A 89 21.68 -5.07 12.18
C CYS A 89 22.14 -6.07 13.25
N THR A 90 21.20 -6.82 13.84
CA THR A 90 21.47 -7.75 14.93
C THR A 90 20.85 -9.11 14.68
N ARG A 91 21.41 -10.15 15.30
CA ARG A 91 20.80 -11.48 15.36
C ARG A 91 20.89 -11.99 16.79
N ARG A 92 19.74 -12.29 17.41
CA ARG A 92 19.66 -12.65 18.85
C ARG A 92 20.33 -11.60 19.76
N ASN A 93 20.05 -10.32 19.53
CA ASN A 93 20.65 -9.16 20.23
C ASN A 93 22.19 -9.08 20.14
N LYS A 94 22.80 -9.74 19.15
CA LYS A 94 24.25 -9.69 18.91
C LYS A 94 24.54 -9.09 17.54
N THR A 95 25.58 -8.29 17.48
CA THR A 95 26.10 -7.65 16.25
C THR A 95 27.36 -8.36 15.72
N CYS A 96 27.62 -9.58 16.20
CA CYS A 96 28.82 -10.38 15.98
C CYS A 96 28.45 -11.87 15.83
N GLY A 97 29.35 -12.67 15.25
CA GLY A 97 29.24 -14.12 15.13
C GLY A 97 28.33 -14.62 14.00
N PHE A 98 27.66 -13.72 13.27
CA PHE A 98 26.74 -14.06 12.18
C PHE A 98 27.01 -13.20 10.96
N LYS A 99 26.79 -13.76 9.75
CA LYS A 99 26.90 -13.06 8.46
C LYS A 99 25.65 -12.26 8.09
N TRP A 100 24.51 -12.64 8.66
CA TRP A 100 23.20 -12.06 8.39
C TRP A 100 22.47 -11.78 9.70
N GLY A 101 21.78 -10.65 9.75
CA GLY A 101 20.92 -10.23 10.85
C GLY A 101 19.62 -9.62 10.35
N LEU A 102 18.87 -9.06 11.28
CA LEU A 102 17.68 -8.27 11.01
C LEU A 102 17.91 -6.86 11.55
N GLU A 103 17.51 -5.88 10.78
CA GLU A 103 17.36 -4.51 11.24
C GLU A 103 15.88 -4.15 11.22
N THR A 104 15.46 -3.39 12.22
CA THR A 104 14.06 -3.00 12.41
C THR A 104 13.99 -1.48 12.45
N ARG A 105 13.00 -0.92 11.79
CA ARG A 105 12.64 0.50 11.90
C ARG A 105 11.20 0.62 12.38
N THR A 106 10.89 1.75 13.00
CA THR A 106 9.55 2.02 13.53
C THR A 106 9.06 3.39 13.10
N ARG A 107 7.75 3.58 13.02
CA ARG A 107 7.08 4.88 12.84
C ARG A 107 5.96 5.01 13.86
N HIS A 108 5.42 6.21 14.07
CA HIS A 108 4.28 6.42 14.95
C HIS A 108 3.03 6.76 14.13
N ILE A 109 1.86 6.53 14.72
CA ILE A 109 0.59 7.01 14.17
C ILE A 109 0.48 8.49 14.56
N VAL A 110 0.41 9.38 13.57
CA VAL A 110 0.25 10.82 13.76
C VAL A 110 -1.21 11.15 14.02
N LYS A 111 -2.12 10.53 13.26
CA LYS A 111 -3.57 10.72 13.41
C LYS A 111 -4.29 9.39 13.42
N LYS A 112 -5.09 9.18 14.46
CA LYS A 112 -5.96 8.00 14.58
C LYS A 112 -7.28 8.25 13.85
N PRO A 113 -7.92 7.19 13.32
CA PRO A 113 -9.24 7.29 12.73
C PRO A 113 -10.25 7.71 13.79
N PRO A 114 -11.34 8.41 13.40
CA PRO A 114 -12.42 8.79 14.32
C PRO A 114 -13.18 7.60 14.91
N LYS A 115 -13.13 6.45 14.23
CA LYS A 115 -13.78 5.20 14.65
C LYS A 115 -12.71 4.20 15.09
N ASP A 116 -12.81 3.73 16.34
CA ASP A 116 -11.91 2.74 16.96
C ASP A 116 -11.97 1.34 16.31
N THR A 117 -12.87 1.13 15.34
CA THR A 117 -13.01 -0.13 14.60
C THR A 117 -11.97 -0.32 13.49
N ILE A 118 -11.08 0.66 13.27
CA ILE A 118 -10.16 0.69 12.13
C ILE A 118 -8.74 0.40 12.62
N PRO A 119 -8.15 -0.76 12.27
CA PRO A 119 -6.76 -1.05 12.59
C PRO A 119 -5.82 -0.23 11.70
N CYS A 120 -4.85 0.45 12.32
CA CYS A 120 -3.84 1.20 11.60
C CYS A 120 -2.85 0.27 10.87
N PRO A 121 -2.24 0.74 9.77
CA PRO A 121 -1.19 0.00 9.09
C PRO A 121 0.00 -0.26 10.03
N THR A 122 0.79 -1.28 9.71
CA THR A 122 1.95 -1.66 10.50
C THR A 122 2.92 -0.50 10.71
N ILE A 123 3.34 -0.34 11.98
CA ILE A 123 4.25 0.70 12.46
C ILE A 123 5.67 0.20 12.70
N ALA A 124 5.94 -1.08 12.47
CA ALA A 124 7.26 -1.70 12.62
C ALA A 124 7.61 -2.54 11.39
N GLU A 125 8.78 -2.31 10.80
CA GLU A 125 9.23 -3.03 9.62
C GLU A 125 10.61 -3.64 9.90
N SER A 126 10.78 -4.91 9.54
CA SER A 126 12.05 -5.63 9.69
C SER A 126 12.57 -6.10 8.34
N ARG A 127 13.86 -5.91 8.06
CA ARG A 127 14.51 -6.43 6.86
C ARG A 127 15.81 -7.17 7.17
N LEU A 128 16.18 -8.10 6.30
CA LEU A 128 17.46 -8.79 6.36
C LEU A 128 18.60 -7.84 6.01
N CYS A 129 19.67 -7.92 6.78
CA CYS A 129 20.86 -7.07 6.62
C CYS A 129 22.13 -7.90 6.74
N LYS A 130 23.17 -7.47 6.03
CA LYS A 130 24.48 -8.13 6.03
C LYS A 130 25.33 -7.59 7.16
N MET A 131 25.86 -8.48 7.98
CA MET A 131 26.66 -8.13 9.15
C MET A 131 28.15 -8.27 8.86
N ALA A 132 28.95 -7.44 9.50
CA ALA A 132 30.39 -7.67 9.55
C ALA A 132 30.67 -8.94 10.37
N MET A 133 31.29 -9.93 9.72
CA MET A 133 31.70 -11.18 10.37
C MET A 133 32.84 -10.89 11.36
N ARG A 134 32.49 -10.81 12.64
CA ARG A 134 33.43 -10.63 13.75
C ARG A 134 33.16 -11.66 14.83
N HIS A 135 34.19 -12.20 15.46
CA HIS A 135 34.00 -13.09 16.60
C HIS A 135 33.44 -12.32 17.79
N CYS A 136 32.42 -12.89 18.46
CA CYS A 136 31.92 -12.30 19.69
C CYS A 136 32.95 -12.47 20.80
N ARG A 137 33.42 -11.36 21.37
CA ARG A 137 34.27 -11.38 22.56
C ARG A 137 33.41 -11.86 23.73
N LYS A 138 33.69 -13.05 24.29
CA LYS A 138 33.07 -13.49 25.55
C LYS A 138 33.34 -12.40 26.61
N GLY A 139 32.30 -11.98 27.34
CA GLY A 139 32.41 -10.96 28.37
C GLY A 139 33.54 -11.29 29.33
N GLY A 140 34.46 -10.34 29.53
CA GLY A 140 35.55 -10.48 30.48
C GLY A 140 35.01 -10.44 31.90
N SER A 141 35.08 -11.57 32.61
CA SER A 141 35.16 -11.56 34.06
C SER A 141 36.46 -10.85 34.44
N GLY A 142 36.34 -9.64 35.00
CA GLY A 142 37.49 -8.86 35.45
C GLY A 142 38.32 -9.63 36.48
N LYS A 143 39.62 -9.75 36.22
CA LYS A 143 40.63 -9.90 37.27
C LYS A 143 41.45 -8.62 37.28
N HIS A 144 41.07 -7.70 38.17
CA HIS A 144 41.95 -6.64 38.64
C HIS A 144 43.16 -7.32 39.28
N ARG A 145 44.35 -7.17 38.69
CA ARG A 145 45.62 -7.52 39.32
C ARG A 145 46.23 -6.19 39.78
N SER A 146 45.97 -5.84 41.04
CA SER A 146 46.69 -4.75 41.71
C SER A 146 48.15 -5.15 41.86
N LYS A 147 49.04 -4.20 41.55
CA LYS A 147 50.44 -4.20 41.97
C LYS A 147 50.53 -4.09 43.48
#